data_AF-A0A3M2AZ35-F1
#
_entry.id   AF-A0A3M2AZ35-F1
#
_cell.length_a   1.000
_cell.length_b   1.000
_cell.length_c   1.000
_cell.angle_alpha   90.00
_cell.angle_beta   90.00
_cell.angle_gamma   90.00
#
_symmetry.space_group_name_H-M   'P 1'
#
loop_
_entity.id
_entity.type
_entity.pdbx_description
1 polymer ?
#
loop_
_entity_poly.entity_id
_entity_poly.type
_entity_poly.pdbx_seq_one_letter_code
_entity_poly.pdbx_strand_id
1 'polypeptide(L)'
;MSERALRISKGFTLLEMLGVLAIMAILLSIMAPAVIGRIKEAKREAERKNLEAIGRGIELYLQKNRAWPGSLAALSPEYVPFASTQLTANSNGYPRYYVVHPNVSSLDNATGLSESQLADARFLLISHLSQDAAPSITTGAQFESWWDTDETATADLLMYRGHVGHLFILLSLSADGAGGSYAIDGSATNSGGGTLPVHTKYHLLGTSVGLDEASTYASPEVTFSLTEATGYRFDPDCAAGSKWRVISSGCYPG
;
A
#
# COMPACT_ATOMS: atom_id res chain seq x y z
N MET A 1 -51.82 -31.68 72.51
CA MET A 1 -51.11 -30.40 72.28
C MET A 1 -50.27 -30.58 71.02
N SER A 2 -50.62 -29.89 69.94
CA SER A 2 -49.86 -29.90 68.68
C SER A 2 -49.56 -28.45 68.34
N GLU A 3 -48.33 -28.02 68.59
CA GLU A 3 -47.85 -26.70 68.19
C GLU A 3 -47.56 -26.72 66.68
N ARG A 4 -48.36 -25.98 65.91
CA ARG A 4 -48.07 -25.69 64.51
C ARG A 4 -46.99 -24.61 64.45
N ALA A 5 -45.78 -24.98 64.05
CA ALA A 5 -44.72 -24.03 63.72
C ALA A 5 -45.13 -23.21 62.47
N LEU A 6 -45.46 -21.93 62.68
CA LEU A 6 -45.68 -20.96 61.62
C LEU A 6 -44.36 -20.72 60.86
N ARG A 7 -44.28 -21.19 59.61
CA ARG A 7 -43.20 -20.81 58.70
C ARG A 7 -43.30 -19.31 58.39
N ILE A 8 -42.46 -18.51 59.01
CA ILE A 8 -42.27 -17.10 58.68
C ILE A 8 -41.57 -17.04 57.31
N SER A 9 -42.33 -16.75 56.27
CA SER A 9 -41.77 -16.30 54.99
C SER A 9 -41.15 -14.93 55.22
N LYS A 10 -39.82 -14.84 55.26
CA LYS A 10 -39.11 -13.55 55.28
C LYS A 10 -39.28 -12.88 53.91
N GLY A 11 -40.19 -11.92 53.83
CA GLY A 11 -40.30 -11.03 52.67
C GLY A 11 -39.09 -10.09 52.61
N PHE A 12 -38.58 -9.86 51.40
CA PHE A 12 -37.47 -8.94 51.15
C PHE A 12 -37.90 -7.51 51.53
N THR A 13 -37.09 -6.80 52.32
CA THR A 13 -37.42 -5.42 52.70
C THR A 13 -37.00 -4.44 51.60
N LEU A 14 -37.74 -3.33 51.47
CA LEU A 14 -37.42 -2.23 50.55
C LEU A 14 -36.02 -1.65 50.83
N LEU A 15 -35.62 -1.62 52.10
CA LEU A 15 -34.33 -1.13 52.55
C LEU A 15 -33.17 -2.05 52.10
N GLU A 16 -33.35 -3.38 52.14
CA GLU A 16 -32.34 -4.32 51.64
C GLU A 16 -32.13 -4.17 50.13
N MET A 17 -33.21 -4.00 49.35
CA MET A 17 -33.08 -3.73 47.92
C MET A 17 -32.39 -2.40 47.63
N LEU A 18 -32.67 -1.35 48.42
CA LEU A 18 -31.99 -0.06 48.29
C LEU A 18 -30.48 -0.18 48.57
N GLY A 19 -30.09 -0.92 49.61
CA GLY A 19 -28.68 -1.16 49.93
C GLY A 19 -27.92 -1.90 48.82
N VAL A 20 -28.54 -2.92 48.23
CA VAL A 20 -27.94 -3.69 47.11
C VAL A 20 -27.78 -2.81 45.87
N LEU A 21 -28.82 -2.04 45.50
CA LEU A 21 -28.75 -1.11 44.36
C LEU A 21 -27.70 -0.03 44.56
N ALA A 22 -27.54 0.49 45.79
CA ALA A 22 -26.52 1.48 46.11
C ALA A 22 -25.10 0.91 45.90
N ILE A 23 -24.84 -0.31 46.38
CA ILE A 23 -23.54 -0.97 46.18
C ILE A 23 -23.30 -1.25 44.68
N MET A 24 -24.31 -1.73 43.95
CA MET A 24 -24.19 -1.95 42.50
C MET A 24 -23.88 -0.65 41.75
N ALA A 25 -24.55 0.46 42.09
CA ALA A 25 -24.29 1.76 41.48
C ALA A 25 -22.85 2.24 41.71
N ILE A 26 -22.31 2.06 42.93
CA ILE A 26 -20.93 2.40 43.26
C ILE A 26 -19.96 1.55 42.44
N LEU A 27 -20.15 0.23 42.41
CA LEU A 27 -19.29 -0.67 41.62
C LEU A 27 -19.32 -0.30 40.12
N LEU A 28 -20.51 -0.07 39.56
CA LEU A 28 -20.66 0.34 38.16
C LEU A 28 -20.00 1.69 37.89
N SER A 29 -20.08 2.66 38.79
CA SER A 29 -19.42 3.96 38.61
C SER A 29 -17.90 3.87 38.50
N ILE A 30 -17.29 2.90 39.20
CA ILE A 30 -15.84 2.68 39.18
C ILE A 30 -15.45 1.89 37.92
N MET A 31 -16.28 0.93 37.50
CA MET A 31 -15.97 0.04 36.37
C MET A 31 -16.23 0.66 35.00
N ALA A 32 -17.25 1.51 34.85
CA ALA A 32 -17.70 2.02 33.55
C ALA A 32 -16.60 2.76 32.75
N PRO A 33 -15.80 3.68 33.34
CA PRO A 33 -14.74 4.37 32.61
C PRO A 33 -13.66 3.41 32.07
N ALA A 34 -13.31 2.39 32.86
CA ALA A 34 -12.30 1.40 32.47
C ALA A 34 -12.76 0.57 31.27
N VAL A 35 -14.02 0.11 31.26
CA VAL A 35 -14.57 -0.68 30.15
C VAL A 35 -14.63 0.13 28.85
N ILE A 36 -15.05 1.40 28.93
CA ILE A 36 -15.10 2.29 27.76
C ILE A 36 -13.69 2.49 27.17
N GLY A 37 -12.68 2.69 28.03
CA GLY A 37 -11.28 2.79 27.61
C GLY A 37 -10.81 1.55 26.86
N ARG A 38 -11.12 0.34 27.38
CA ARG A 38 -10.76 -0.93 26.73
C ARG A 38 -11.43 -1.11 25.36
N ILE A 39 -12.69 -0.71 25.22
CA ILE A 39 -13.39 -0.77 23.93
C ILE A 39 -12.73 0.18 22.92
N LYS A 40 -12.35 1.39 23.35
CA LYS A 40 -11.65 2.36 22.51
C LYS A 40 -10.29 1.82 22.04
N GLU A 41 -9.51 1.25 22.95
CA GLU A 41 -8.23 0.58 22.63
C GLU A 41 -8.43 -0.57 21.63
N ALA A 42 -9.42 -1.44 21.86
CA ALA A 42 -9.73 -2.55 20.97
C ALA A 42 -10.11 -2.09 19.55
N LYS A 43 -10.87 -0.99 19.43
CA LYS A 43 -11.20 -0.39 18.13
C LYS A 43 -9.97 0.18 17.41
N ARG A 44 -9.07 0.86 18.13
CA ARG A 44 -7.80 1.36 17.59
C ARG A 44 -6.94 0.22 17.06
N GLU A 45 -6.81 -0.85 17.84
CA GLU A 45 -6.03 -2.02 17.44
C GLU A 45 -6.65 -2.75 16.23
N ALA A 46 -7.98 -2.92 16.22
CA ALA A 46 -8.67 -3.51 15.08
C ALA A 46 -8.48 -2.66 13.82
N GLU A 47 -8.55 -1.33 13.93
CA GLU A 47 -8.35 -0.44 12.79
C GLU A 47 -6.92 -0.47 12.28
N ARG A 48 -5.92 -0.51 13.17
CA ARG A 48 -4.51 -0.68 12.79
C ARG A 48 -4.29 -1.94 11.95
N LYS A 49 -4.84 -3.07 12.41
CA LYS A 49 -4.80 -4.34 11.65
C LYS A 49 -5.50 -4.26 10.30
N ASN A 50 -6.62 -3.53 10.22
CA ASN A 50 -7.30 -3.31 8.95
C ASN A 50 -6.41 -2.50 7.99
N LEU A 51 -5.78 -1.41 8.46
CA LEU A 51 -4.86 -0.61 7.66
C LEU A 51 -3.66 -1.44 7.18
N GLU A 52 -3.08 -2.30 8.02
CA GLU A 52 -2.01 -3.23 7.64
C GLU A 52 -2.45 -4.26 6.60
N ALA A 53 -3.67 -4.80 6.71
CA ALA A 53 -4.23 -5.70 5.70
C ALA A 53 -4.43 -4.99 4.36
N ILE A 54 -4.93 -3.75 4.38
CA ILE A 54 -5.09 -2.90 3.19
C ILE A 54 -3.73 -2.57 2.58
N GLY A 55 -2.74 -2.20 3.39
CA GLY A 55 -1.38 -1.90 2.94
C GLY A 55 -0.75 -3.06 2.18
N ARG A 56 -0.85 -4.28 2.71
CA ARG A 56 -0.40 -5.50 2.01
C ARG A 56 -1.19 -5.75 0.72
N GLY A 57 -2.49 -5.47 0.73
CA GLY A 57 -3.34 -5.56 -0.47
C GLY A 57 -2.87 -4.61 -1.59
N ILE A 58 -2.42 -3.40 -1.24
CA ILE A 58 -1.87 -2.43 -2.20
C ILE A 58 -0.57 -2.96 -2.83
N GLU A 59 0.32 -3.56 -2.03
CA GLU A 59 1.55 -4.19 -2.54
C GLU A 59 1.24 -5.33 -3.51
N LEU A 60 0.29 -6.20 -3.18
CA LEU A 60 -0.16 -7.27 -4.07
C LEU A 60 -0.79 -6.71 -5.36
N TYR A 61 -1.58 -5.64 -5.26
CA TYR A 61 -2.16 -4.97 -6.41
C TYR A 61 -1.06 -4.43 -7.35
N LEU A 62 -0.04 -3.77 -6.81
CA LEU A 62 1.10 -3.27 -7.59
C LEU A 62 1.83 -4.39 -8.32
N GLN A 63 2.12 -5.50 -7.64
CA GLN A 63 2.81 -6.65 -8.24
C GLN A 63 2.02 -7.27 -9.39
N LYS A 64 0.68 -7.30 -9.29
CA LYS A 64 -0.19 -7.92 -10.30
C LYS A 64 -0.53 -7.00 -11.46
N ASN A 65 -0.84 -5.74 -11.17
CA ASN A 65 -1.37 -4.80 -12.14
C ASN A 65 -0.33 -3.82 -12.67
N ARG A 66 0.87 -3.78 -12.06
CA ARG A 66 1.95 -2.86 -12.42
C ARG A 66 1.56 -1.37 -12.37
N ALA A 67 0.55 -1.06 -11.55
CA ALA A 67 0.02 0.28 -11.40
C ALA A 67 -0.50 0.48 -9.98
N TRP A 68 -0.56 1.74 -9.54
CA TRP A 68 -1.22 2.07 -8.29
C TRP A 68 -2.73 1.78 -8.37
N PRO A 69 -3.36 1.24 -7.32
CA PRO A 69 -4.82 1.15 -7.28
C PRO A 69 -5.41 2.57 -7.36
N GLY A 70 -6.38 2.80 -8.25
CA GLY A 70 -7.02 4.11 -8.37
C GLY A 70 -7.87 4.51 -7.16
N SER A 71 -8.26 3.53 -6.33
CA SER A 71 -8.93 3.75 -5.05
C SER A 71 -8.83 2.51 -4.17
N LEU A 72 -9.12 2.65 -2.87
CA LEU A 72 -9.20 1.51 -1.96
C LEU A 72 -10.25 0.48 -2.39
N ALA A 73 -11.35 0.90 -3.03
CA ALA A 73 -12.39 -0.01 -3.49
C ALA A 73 -11.89 -1.03 -4.54
N ALA A 74 -10.86 -0.68 -5.31
CA ALA A 74 -10.25 -1.55 -6.32
C ALA A 74 -9.54 -2.79 -5.72
N LEU A 75 -9.30 -2.78 -4.41
CA LEU A 75 -8.67 -3.92 -3.71
C LEU A 75 -9.68 -5.03 -3.39
N SER A 76 -10.98 -4.74 -3.45
CA SER A 76 -12.04 -5.69 -3.08
C SER A 76 -12.44 -6.61 -4.23
N PRO A 77 -12.74 -7.90 -3.96
CA PRO A 77 -12.28 -8.68 -2.82
C PRO A 77 -10.93 -9.36 -3.09
N GLU A 78 -10.38 -9.18 -4.30
CA GLU A 78 -9.27 -9.98 -4.83
C GLU A 78 -7.96 -9.80 -4.04
N TYR A 79 -7.67 -8.57 -3.61
CA TYR A 79 -6.43 -8.23 -2.90
C TYR A 79 -6.62 -8.12 -1.39
N VAL A 80 -7.84 -7.79 -0.96
CA VAL A 80 -8.23 -7.74 0.45
C VAL A 80 -9.66 -8.29 0.58
N PRO A 81 -9.92 -9.28 1.45
CA PRO A 81 -11.22 -9.93 1.58
C PRO A 81 -12.24 -9.08 2.36
N PHE A 82 -12.30 -7.79 2.08
CA PHE A 82 -13.24 -6.82 2.65
C PHE A 82 -14.20 -6.35 1.56
N ALA A 83 -15.43 -6.01 1.95
CA ALA A 83 -16.34 -5.29 1.05
C ALA A 83 -15.79 -3.88 0.76
N SER A 84 -16.14 -3.30 -0.39
CA SER A 84 -15.66 -1.96 -0.79
C SER A 84 -15.94 -0.87 0.27
N THR A 85 -17.10 -0.92 0.93
CA THR A 85 -17.46 0.01 2.02
C THR A 85 -16.56 -0.15 3.25
N GLN A 86 -16.17 -1.39 3.55
CA GLN A 86 -15.24 -1.71 4.63
C GLN A 86 -13.80 -1.34 4.29
N LEU A 87 -13.48 -0.99 3.04
CA LEU A 87 -12.17 -0.46 2.64
C LEU A 87 -12.17 1.07 2.74
N THR A 88 -13.24 1.72 2.28
CA THR A 88 -13.34 3.18 2.22
C THR A 88 -13.74 3.85 3.53
N ALA A 89 -14.27 3.11 4.51
CA ALA A 89 -14.66 3.65 5.82
C ALA A 89 -14.29 2.70 6.97
N ASN A 90 -13.99 3.26 8.13
CA ASN A 90 -13.70 2.51 9.34
C ASN A 90 -14.98 2.05 10.08
N SER A 91 -14.81 1.28 11.15
CA SER A 91 -15.93 0.70 11.91
C SER A 91 -16.88 1.72 12.55
N ASN A 92 -16.44 2.98 12.70
CA ASN A 92 -17.27 4.07 13.22
C ASN A 92 -17.92 4.89 12.09
N GLY A 93 -17.68 4.53 10.82
CA GLY A 93 -18.27 5.17 9.65
C GLY A 93 -17.49 6.37 9.11
N TYR A 94 -16.30 6.67 9.66
CA TYR A 94 -15.45 7.75 9.13
C TYR A 94 -14.64 7.26 7.92
N PRO A 95 -14.38 8.14 6.93
CA PRO A 95 -13.61 7.77 5.73
C PRO A 95 -12.19 7.33 6.04
N ARG A 96 -11.66 6.45 5.19
CA ARG A 96 -10.22 6.18 5.07
C ARG A 96 -9.68 6.88 3.84
N TYR A 97 -8.52 7.49 3.99
CA TYR A 97 -7.81 8.13 2.89
C TYR A 97 -6.64 7.27 2.47
N TYR A 98 -6.46 7.16 1.16
CA TYR A 98 -5.33 6.51 0.52
C TYR A 98 -4.65 7.53 -0.38
N VAL A 99 -3.37 7.75 -0.14
CA VAL A 99 -2.59 8.77 -0.84
C VAL A 99 -1.24 8.20 -1.22
N VAL A 100 -0.95 8.21 -2.51
CA VAL A 100 0.39 7.90 -3.04
C VAL A 100 1.23 9.17 -3.01
N HIS A 101 2.54 9.06 -2.75
CA HIS A 101 3.42 10.21 -2.81
C HIS A 101 3.29 10.92 -4.19
N PRO A 102 3.06 12.25 -4.24
CA PRO A 102 2.74 12.95 -5.49
C PRO A 102 3.75 12.74 -6.63
N ASN A 103 5.05 12.63 -6.34
CA ASN A 103 6.10 12.40 -7.35
C ASN A 103 6.01 11.05 -8.09
N VAL A 104 5.26 10.08 -7.56
CA VAL A 104 5.08 8.75 -8.15
C VAL A 104 3.61 8.39 -8.37
N SER A 105 2.69 9.32 -8.10
CA SER A 105 1.25 9.10 -8.19
C SER A 105 0.76 8.78 -9.62
N SER A 106 1.47 9.28 -10.63
CA SER A 106 1.21 9.04 -12.05
C SER A 106 2.14 7.98 -12.65
N LEU A 107 2.47 6.92 -11.89
CA LEU A 107 3.34 5.85 -12.36
C LEU A 107 2.80 5.25 -13.67
N ASP A 108 3.63 5.34 -14.71
CA ASP A 108 3.54 4.51 -15.91
C ASP A 108 4.72 3.53 -15.86
N ASN A 109 4.39 2.24 -15.72
CA ASN A 109 5.39 1.20 -15.58
C ASN A 109 6.18 0.95 -16.87
N ALA A 110 5.69 1.34 -18.05
CA ALA A 110 6.50 1.30 -19.27
C ALA A 110 7.65 2.31 -19.23
N THR A 111 7.38 3.52 -18.70
CA THR A 111 8.38 4.60 -18.57
C THR A 111 9.31 4.36 -17.36
N GLY A 112 8.78 3.82 -16.27
CA GLY A 112 9.53 3.54 -15.04
C GLY A 112 9.87 4.78 -14.22
N LEU A 113 10.47 4.57 -13.05
CA LEU A 113 10.86 5.62 -12.11
C LEU A 113 12.36 5.98 -12.24
N SER A 114 12.70 7.25 -12.02
CA SER A 114 14.08 7.64 -11.71
C SER A 114 14.51 7.18 -10.30
N GLU A 115 15.79 7.25 -10.00
CA GLU A 115 16.31 6.99 -8.64
C GLU A 115 15.70 7.94 -7.60
N SER A 116 15.56 9.23 -7.93
CA SER A 116 14.92 10.20 -7.03
C SER A 116 13.44 9.88 -6.78
N GLN A 117 12.72 9.42 -7.81
CA GLN A 117 11.32 8.99 -7.67
C GLN A 117 11.20 7.67 -6.92
N LEU A 118 12.18 6.77 -7.02
CA LEU A 118 12.18 5.51 -6.28
C LEU A 118 12.19 5.71 -4.77
N ALA A 119 12.95 6.71 -4.28
CA ALA A 119 12.93 7.10 -2.86
C ALA A 119 11.52 7.50 -2.39
N ASP A 120 10.70 8.00 -3.32
CA ASP A 120 9.32 8.42 -3.09
C ASP A 120 8.29 7.33 -3.39
N ALA A 121 8.70 6.09 -3.69
CA ALA A 121 7.80 4.95 -3.89
C ALA A 121 7.12 4.53 -2.57
N ARG A 122 6.20 5.37 -2.10
CA ARG A 122 5.55 5.35 -0.79
C ARG A 122 4.08 5.72 -0.90
N PHE A 123 3.29 5.26 0.06
CA PHE A 123 1.89 5.64 0.21
C PHE A 123 1.48 5.73 1.68
N LEU A 124 0.40 6.47 1.93
CA LEU A 124 -0.22 6.63 3.24
C LEU A 124 -1.64 6.06 3.21
N LEU A 125 -2.00 5.40 4.31
CA LEU A 125 -3.39 5.19 4.69
C LEU A 125 -3.66 5.99 5.96
N ILE A 126 -4.73 6.77 5.96
CA ILE A 126 -5.10 7.64 7.08
C ILE A 126 -6.52 7.31 7.49
N SER A 127 -6.74 7.06 8.78
CA SER A 127 -8.05 6.82 9.37
C SER A 127 -8.15 7.54 10.70
N HIS A 128 -9.32 8.09 11.00
CA HIS A 128 -9.58 8.73 12.29
C HIS A 128 -10.88 8.19 12.88
N LEU A 129 -10.86 7.78 14.16
CA LEU A 129 -11.98 7.04 14.74
C LEU A 129 -13.11 7.93 15.31
N SER A 130 -12.89 9.23 15.45
CA SER A 130 -13.84 10.15 16.09
C SER A 130 -14.23 11.38 15.27
N GLN A 131 -13.65 11.57 14.08
CA GLN A 131 -13.96 12.68 13.17
C GLN A 131 -13.46 12.35 11.77
N ASP A 132 -13.82 13.18 10.80
CA ASP A 132 -13.22 13.12 9.47
C ASP A 132 -11.80 13.70 9.49
N ALA A 133 -10.83 12.97 8.94
CA ALA A 133 -9.43 13.40 8.86
C ALA A 133 -9.18 14.43 7.76
N ALA A 134 -9.91 14.32 6.63
CA ALA A 134 -9.84 15.22 5.47
C ALA A 134 -8.45 15.77 5.10
N PRO A 135 -7.43 14.93 4.86
CA PRO A 135 -6.08 15.38 4.50
C PRO A 135 -6.08 16.09 3.13
N SER A 136 -5.37 17.22 3.04
CA SER A 136 -5.09 17.92 1.78
C SER A 136 -3.63 17.69 1.36
N ILE A 137 -3.40 16.64 0.58
CA ILE A 137 -2.05 16.25 0.13
C ILE A 137 -2.00 16.30 -1.41
N THR A 138 -1.44 17.37 -1.95
CA THR A 138 -1.23 17.56 -3.39
C THR A 138 0.25 17.76 -3.76
N THR A 139 1.11 17.99 -2.77
CA THR A 139 2.56 18.18 -2.96
C THR A 139 3.37 17.21 -2.11
N GLY A 140 4.61 16.91 -2.53
CA GLY A 140 5.52 16.08 -1.74
C GLY A 140 5.77 16.63 -0.33
N ALA A 141 5.90 17.95 -0.17
CA ALA A 141 6.08 18.56 1.15
C ALA A 141 4.88 18.35 2.08
N GLN A 142 3.65 18.41 1.55
CA GLN A 142 2.45 18.07 2.33
C GLN A 142 2.42 16.59 2.67
N PHE A 143 2.83 15.73 1.75
CA PHE A 143 2.95 14.30 2.01
C PHE A 143 3.93 14.04 3.16
N GLU A 144 5.13 14.63 3.14
CA GLU A 144 6.12 14.47 4.22
C GLU A 144 5.59 14.98 5.55
N SER A 145 4.85 16.10 5.57
CA SER A 145 4.22 16.58 6.81
C SER A 145 3.25 15.57 7.41
N TRP A 146 2.46 14.87 6.59
CA TRP A 146 1.59 13.80 7.06
C TRP A 146 2.40 12.55 7.42
N TRP A 147 3.39 12.21 6.61
CA TRP A 147 4.29 11.10 6.85
C TRP A 147 4.95 11.19 8.23
N ASP A 148 5.45 12.36 8.61
CA ASP A 148 6.12 12.59 9.89
C ASP A 148 5.17 12.90 11.07
N THR A 149 3.85 12.80 10.86
CA THR A 149 2.87 13.08 11.91
C THR A 149 3.01 12.12 13.10
N ASP A 150 3.17 12.68 14.30
CA ASP A 150 3.18 11.94 15.56
C ASP A 150 1.75 11.53 15.96
N GLU A 151 1.43 10.26 15.75
CA GLU A 151 0.15 9.65 16.12
C GLU A 151 -0.06 9.59 17.65
N THR A 152 0.99 9.75 18.46
CA THR A 152 0.84 9.77 19.92
C THR A 152 0.28 11.09 20.43
N ALA A 153 0.54 12.19 19.70
CA ALA A 153 0.03 13.52 20.00
C ALA A 153 -1.41 13.73 19.51
N THR A 154 -1.87 12.94 18.53
CA THR A 154 -3.21 13.07 17.94
C THR A 154 -4.08 11.88 18.31
N ALA A 155 -4.94 12.06 19.31
CA ALA A 155 -5.85 11.01 19.75
C ALA A 155 -6.74 10.53 18.59
N ASP A 156 -6.91 9.21 18.48
CA ASP A 156 -7.79 8.54 17.50
C ASP A 156 -7.40 8.64 16.02
N LEU A 157 -6.31 9.33 15.68
CA LEU A 157 -5.66 9.24 14.38
C LEU A 157 -4.83 7.95 14.30
N LEU A 158 -4.98 7.21 13.21
CA LEU A 158 -4.21 6.02 12.88
C LEU A 158 -3.69 6.13 11.46
N MET A 159 -2.41 5.84 11.27
CA MET A 159 -1.75 5.89 9.98
C MET A 159 -1.01 4.60 9.67
N TYR A 160 -1.06 4.19 8.41
CA TYR A 160 -0.15 3.17 7.86
C TYR A 160 0.74 3.81 6.80
N ARG A 161 2.03 3.50 6.90
CA ARG A 161 3.11 4.05 6.07
C ARG A 161 3.68 2.94 5.20
N GLY A 162 3.27 2.90 3.93
CA GLY A 162 3.72 1.90 2.99
C GLY A 162 5.00 2.33 2.27
N HIS A 163 6.00 1.45 2.24
CA HIS A 163 7.21 1.61 1.41
C HIS A 163 7.28 0.49 0.39
N VAL A 164 7.22 0.84 -0.90
CA VAL A 164 7.15 -0.13 -1.99
C VAL A 164 8.31 -0.04 -2.96
N GLY A 165 9.35 0.76 -2.66
CA GLY A 165 10.56 0.84 -3.47
C GLY A 165 11.22 -0.53 -3.71
N HIS A 166 11.08 -1.47 -2.77
CA HIS A 166 11.59 -2.83 -2.89
C HIS A 166 10.91 -3.67 -3.99
N LEU A 167 9.74 -3.25 -4.49
CA LEU A 167 9.05 -3.89 -5.60
C LEU A 167 9.61 -3.46 -6.96
N PHE A 168 10.45 -2.43 -7.00
CA PHE A 168 11.01 -1.91 -8.23
C PHE A 168 12.42 -2.45 -8.48
N ILE A 169 12.66 -2.85 -9.71
CA ILE A 169 13.86 -3.48 -10.20
C ILE A 169 14.47 -2.58 -11.28
N LEU A 170 15.78 -2.39 -11.21
CA LEU A 170 16.52 -1.57 -12.17
C LEU A 170 16.65 -2.30 -13.52
N LEU A 171 16.27 -1.60 -14.59
CA LEU A 171 16.56 -1.97 -15.97
C LEU A 171 17.45 -0.89 -16.58
N SER A 172 18.57 -1.28 -17.16
CA SER A 172 19.42 -0.39 -17.96
C SER A 172 19.53 -0.88 -19.40
N LEU A 173 19.00 -0.11 -20.34
CA LEU A 173 19.17 -0.34 -21.78
C LEU A 173 20.02 0.79 -22.37
N SER A 174 20.98 0.41 -23.20
CA SER A 174 21.87 1.35 -23.90
C SER A 174 22.20 0.83 -25.29
N ALA A 175 22.76 1.69 -26.15
CA ALA A 175 23.18 1.32 -27.49
C ALA A 175 24.54 1.94 -27.83
N ASP A 176 25.45 1.13 -28.40
CA ASP A 176 26.75 1.57 -28.91
C ASP A 176 26.64 2.17 -30.33
N GLY A 177 25.49 1.99 -31.01
CA GLY A 177 25.26 2.49 -32.36
C GLY A 177 23.80 2.44 -32.80
N ALA A 178 23.60 2.67 -34.09
CA ALA A 178 22.27 2.80 -34.68
C ALA A 178 21.55 1.45 -34.85
N GLY A 179 20.24 1.44 -34.63
CA GLY A 179 19.39 0.26 -34.76
C GLY A 179 18.83 -0.23 -33.43
N GLY A 180 18.21 -1.41 -33.48
CA GLY A 180 17.53 -2.00 -32.34
C GLY A 180 16.22 -1.30 -31.97
N SER A 181 15.42 -1.99 -31.19
CA SER A 181 14.22 -1.48 -30.55
C SER A 181 13.92 -2.34 -29.34
N TYR A 182 13.06 -1.85 -28.45
CA TYR A 182 12.66 -2.61 -27.28
C TYR A 182 11.21 -2.31 -26.92
N ALA A 183 10.58 -3.16 -26.13
CA ALA A 183 9.32 -2.86 -25.49
C ALA A 183 9.40 -3.17 -24.00
N ILE A 184 8.86 -2.26 -23.18
CA ILE A 184 8.74 -2.43 -21.74
C ILE A 184 7.26 -2.35 -21.40
N ASP A 185 6.77 -3.37 -20.71
CA ASP A 185 5.35 -3.50 -20.35
C ASP A 185 4.39 -3.36 -21.56
N GLY A 186 4.83 -3.85 -22.73
CA GLY A 186 4.08 -3.78 -23.98
C GLY A 186 4.22 -2.46 -24.77
N SER A 187 4.84 -1.43 -24.21
CA SER A 187 5.09 -0.15 -24.90
C SER A 187 6.42 -0.17 -25.64
N ALA A 188 6.37 -0.04 -26.96
CA ALA A 188 7.54 -0.09 -27.82
C ALA A 188 8.29 1.25 -27.94
N THR A 189 9.61 1.17 -27.94
CA THR A 189 10.55 2.24 -28.27
C THR A 189 11.36 1.82 -29.49
N ASN A 190 11.18 2.57 -30.58
CA ASN A 190 11.84 2.32 -31.86
C ASN A 190 13.05 3.24 -32.01
N SER A 191 14.18 2.71 -32.48
CA SER A 191 15.31 3.57 -32.87
C SER A 191 15.04 4.35 -34.16
N GLY A 192 14.17 3.84 -35.04
CA GLY A 192 13.92 4.44 -36.35
C GLY A 192 15.17 4.51 -37.24
N GLY A 193 16.19 3.71 -36.95
CA GLY A 193 17.49 3.73 -37.62
C GLY A 193 18.50 4.70 -37.01
N GLY A 194 18.17 5.38 -35.92
CA GLY A 194 19.10 6.13 -35.08
C GLY A 194 19.68 5.30 -33.93
N THR A 195 20.40 5.93 -33.01
CA THR A 195 20.84 5.30 -31.75
C THR A 195 19.73 5.38 -30.71
N LEU A 196 19.44 4.27 -30.03
CA LEU A 196 18.45 4.25 -28.95
C LEU A 196 18.86 5.18 -27.80
N PRO A 197 17.91 5.90 -27.18
CA PRO A 197 18.20 6.65 -25.96
C PRO A 197 18.57 5.68 -24.82
N VAL A 198 19.44 6.14 -23.91
CA VAL A 198 19.73 5.41 -22.68
C VAL A 198 18.48 5.36 -21.82
N HIS A 199 18.13 4.15 -21.36
CA HIS A 199 16.99 3.90 -20.50
C HIS A 199 17.48 3.20 -19.23
N THR A 200 17.79 3.98 -18.19
CA THR A 200 18.16 3.47 -16.86
C THR A 200 17.08 3.88 -15.87
N LYS A 201 16.12 2.98 -15.64
CA LYS A 201 14.89 3.25 -14.86
C LYS A 201 14.49 2.05 -14.01
N TYR A 202 13.69 2.31 -12.98
CA TYR A 202 13.16 1.32 -12.07
C TYR A 202 11.74 0.93 -12.47
N HIS A 203 11.49 -0.36 -12.65
CA HIS A 203 10.20 -0.92 -13.08
C HIS A 203 9.71 -1.95 -12.08
N LEU A 204 8.40 -2.18 -11.98
CA LEU A 204 7.86 -3.15 -11.04
C LEU A 204 8.33 -4.57 -11.36
N LEU A 205 8.51 -5.38 -10.32
CA LEU A 205 8.84 -6.80 -10.41
C LEU A 205 7.87 -7.51 -11.38
N GLY A 206 8.42 -8.34 -12.26
CA GLY A 206 7.66 -9.08 -13.26
C GLY A 206 7.29 -8.28 -14.52
N THR A 207 7.76 -7.04 -14.66
CA THR A 207 7.59 -6.26 -15.90
C THR A 207 8.19 -7.00 -17.09
N SER A 208 7.40 -7.13 -18.16
CA SER A 208 7.86 -7.79 -19.39
C SER A 208 8.75 -6.85 -20.19
N VAL A 209 9.88 -7.38 -20.68
CA VAL A 209 10.83 -6.69 -21.53
C VAL A 209 11.05 -7.54 -22.78
N GLY A 210 10.95 -6.90 -23.95
CA GLY A 210 11.34 -7.48 -25.22
C GLY A 210 12.42 -6.62 -25.87
N LEU A 211 13.46 -7.24 -26.40
CA LEU A 211 14.54 -6.60 -27.13
C LEU A 211 14.54 -7.14 -28.55
N ASP A 212 14.50 -6.22 -29.52
CA ASP A 212 14.42 -6.51 -30.95
C ASP A 212 15.62 -5.86 -31.65
N GLU A 213 16.28 -6.59 -32.54
CA GLU A 213 17.42 -6.08 -33.31
C GLU A 213 16.99 -5.12 -34.43
N ALA A 214 15.74 -5.21 -34.88
CA ALA A 214 15.18 -4.32 -35.88
C ALA A 214 14.98 -2.90 -35.32
N SER A 215 15.08 -1.91 -36.21
CA SER A 215 14.87 -0.50 -35.86
C SER A 215 13.42 -0.15 -35.49
N THR A 216 12.49 -1.09 -35.69
CA THR A 216 11.08 -0.98 -35.34
C THR A 216 10.64 -2.29 -34.71
N TYR A 217 10.10 -2.19 -33.50
CA TYR A 217 9.74 -3.31 -32.66
C TYR A 217 8.59 -4.10 -33.31
N ALA A 218 8.82 -5.38 -33.56
CA ALA A 218 7.81 -6.28 -34.10
C ALA A 218 8.02 -7.73 -33.67
N SER A 219 9.25 -8.22 -33.61
CA SER A 219 9.56 -9.64 -33.38
C SER A 219 10.83 -9.77 -32.56
N PRO A 220 10.74 -9.59 -31.23
CA PRO A 220 11.91 -9.55 -30.36
C PRO A 220 12.68 -10.87 -30.35
N GLU A 221 14.00 -10.80 -30.46
CA GLU A 221 14.90 -11.94 -30.29
C GLU A 221 15.08 -12.34 -28.81
N VAL A 222 14.95 -11.37 -27.89
CA VAL A 222 15.10 -11.61 -26.46
C VAL A 222 13.84 -11.14 -25.73
N THR A 223 13.23 -12.02 -24.94
CA THR A 223 12.08 -11.67 -24.09
C THR A 223 12.25 -12.24 -22.70
N PHE A 224 11.99 -11.44 -21.68
CA PHE A 224 12.07 -11.87 -20.29
C PHE A 224 11.15 -11.03 -19.39
N SER A 225 11.01 -11.47 -18.14
CA SER A 225 10.36 -10.71 -17.08
C SER A 225 11.42 -10.23 -16.09
N LEU A 226 11.34 -8.97 -15.66
CA LEU A 226 12.28 -8.39 -14.70
C LEU A 226 12.11 -9.03 -13.33
N THR A 227 13.08 -9.83 -12.90
CA THR A 227 13.13 -10.43 -11.56
C THR A 227 14.29 -9.94 -10.71
N GLU A 228 15.32 -9.39 -11.35
CA GLU A 228 16.52 -8.85 -10.73
C GLU A 228 17.07 -7.69 -11.57
N ALA A 229 17.94 -6.88 -10.97
CA ALA A 229 18.55 -5.77 -11.67
C ALA A 229 19.35 -6.28 -12.88
N THR A 230 19.03 -5.79 -14.07
CA THR A 230 19.64 -6.27 -15.31
C THR A 230 19.89 -5.11 -16.26
N GLY A 231 20.82 -5.32 -17.19
CA GLY A 231 21.06 -4.36 -18.23
C GLY A 231 21.52 -5.01 -19.52
N TYR A 232 21.16 -4.38 -20.62
CA TYR A 232 21.50 -4.81 -21.96
C TYR A 232 22.07 -3.66 -22.78
N ARG A 233 22.99 -4.00 -23.67
CA ARG A 233 23.56 -3.09 -24.64
C ARG A 233 23.30 -3.59 -26.05
N PHE A 234 22.73 -2.75 -26.88
CA PHE A 234 22.66 -2.99 -28.31
C PHE A 234 23.99 -2.61 -28.97
N ASP A 235 24.55 -3.54 -29.74
CA ASP A 235 25.75 -3.33 -30.54
C ASP A 235 25.48 -3.79 -31.99
N PRO A 236 25.41 -2.86 -32.96
CA PRO A 236 25.10 -3.20 -34.35
C PRO A 236 26.20 -4.01 -35.04
N ASP A 237 27.43 -4.02 -34.54
CA ASP A 237 28.57 -4.73 -35.12
C ASP A 237 28.58 -6.22 -34.77
N CYS A 238 27.75 -6.63 -33.82
CA CYS A 238 27.56 -8.04 -33.47
C CYS A 238 26.76 -8.80 -34.54
N ALA A 239 26.93 -10.12 -34.56
CA ALA A 239 26.20 -10.99 -35.48
C ALA A 239 24.68 -10.93 -35.22
N ALA A 240 23.88 -11.10 -36.27
CA ALA A 240 22.43 -11.14 -36.15
C ALA A 240 21.97 -12.23 -35.16
N GLY A 241 21.00 -11.90 -34.32
CA GLY A 241 20.54 -12.71 -33.19
C GLY A 241 21.39 -12.62 -31.92
N SER A 242 22.41 -11.75 -31.89
CA SER A 242 23.31 -11.55 -30.75
C SER A 242 23.70 -10.09 -30.50
N LYS A 243 22.97 -9.12 -31.08
CA LYS A 243 23.26 -7.68 -30.95
C LYS A 243 22.89 -7.11 -29.59
N TRP A 244 21.98 -7.74 -28.87
CA TRP A 244 21.67 -7.39 -27.49
C TRP A 244 22.52 -8.22 -26.52
N ARG A 245 23.48 -7.56 -25.86
CA ARG A 245 24.41 -8.20 -24.91
C ARG A 245 24.08 -7.80 -23.49
N VAL A 246 24.18 -8.74 -22.55
CA VAL A 246 24.03 -8.44 -21.11
C VAL A 246 25.20 -7.57 -20.64
N ILE A 247 24.90 -6.51 -19.89
CA ILE A 247 25.87 -5.68 -19.17
C ILE A 247 25.87 -6.14 -17.71
N SER A 248 27.06 -6.33 -17.13
CA SER A 248 27.23 -6.87 -15.77
C SER A 248 26.36 -6.16 -14.74
N SER A 249 25.67 -6.96 -13.94
CA SER A 249 24.74 -6.57 -12.86
C SER A 249 25.42 -5.68 -11.81
N GLY A 250 25.05 -4.40 -11.73
CA GLY A 250 25.26 -3.60 -10.51
C GLY A 250 25.96 -2.25 -10.66
N CYS A 251 26.60 -1.95 -11.79
CA CYS A 251 27.19 -0.62 -12.05
C CYS A 251 26.75 -0.14 -13.43
N TYR A 252 25.60 0.52 -13.49
CA TYR A 252 25.08 1.10 -14.72
C TYR A 252 25.41 2.60 -14.73
N PRO A 253 26.00 3.14 -15.82
CA PRO A 253 26.18 4.58 -15.95
C PRO A 253 24.79 5.25 -15.98
N GLY A 254 24.58 6.19 -15.07
CA GLY A 254 23.40 7.04 -14.99
C GLY A 254 23.42 8.18 -16.00
#